data_AF-A0A7C1NPU7-F1
#
_entry.id   AF-A0A7C1NPU7-F1
#
_cell.length_a   1.000
_cell.length_b   1.000
_cell.length_c   1.000
_cell.angle_alpha   90.00
_cell.angle_beta   90.00
_cell.angle_gamma   90.00
#
_symmetry.space_group_name_H-M   'P 1'
#
loop_
_entity.id
_entity.type
_entity.pdbx_description
1 polymer ?
#
loop_
_entity_poly.entity_id
_entity_poly.type
_entity_poly.pdbx_seq_one_letter_code
_entity_poly.pdbx_strand_id
1 'polypeptide(L)'
;MGKKKKLFGTKDLTKQLHDFLLAESNLIKGVFSQKLDSKAEQIKVVLASCCNTATAIAKLCKNSEYFYAEAIVLARAFIEKIINFCYLLICDEEEFNKFLKHTVQKSYRKLDRSTQVGTLKLGMKFQGKIDIDSNPLLKEALEEFTSEKGKEKTRWTTKNLEKRIEIIFQRTSLNIGIFMLNTLSIYEDASETLHGTLYG
;
A
#
# COMPACT_ATOMS: atom_id res chain seq x y z
N MET A 1 -14.03 45.29 0.62
CA MET A 1 -12.99 44.24 0.42
C MET A 1 -13.68 42.94 0.04
N GLY A 2 -13.65 42.58 -1.25
CA GLY A 2 -14.30 41.35 -1.73
C GLY A 2 -13.56 40.11 -1.23
N LYS A 3 -14.25 39.18 -0.57
CA LYS A 3 -13.74 37.84 -0.27
C LYS A 3 -13.31 37.20 -1.59
N LYS A 4 -11.99 37.08 -1.85
CA LYS A 4 -11.48 36.24 -2.94
C LYS A 4 -12.04 34.84 -2.72
N LYS A 5 -13.02 34.44 -3.55
CA LYS A 5 -13.42 33.03 -3.67
C LYS A 5 -12.14 32.26 -3.97
N LYS A 6 -11.70 31.40 -3.05
CA LYS A 6 -10.64 30.43 -3.35
C LYS A 6 -11.20 29.52 -4.44
N LEU A 7 -10.89 29.82 -5.69
CA LEU A 7 -11.17 28.94 -6.82
C LEU A 7 -10.31 27.69 -6.66
N PHE A 8 -10.92 26.53 -6.90
CA PHE A 8 -10.22 25.26 -7.01
C PHE A 8 -9.13 25.37 -8.09
N GLY A 9 -7.94 24.81 -7.85
CA GLY A 9 -6.83 24.83 -8.82
C GLY A 9 -5.96 26.09 -8.84
N THR A 10 -6.11 27.02 -7.90
CA THR A 10 -5.16 28.15 -7.78
C THR A 10 -3.80 27.67 -7.27
N LYS A 11 -2.69 28.26 -7.76
CA LYS A 11 -1.32 27.95 -7.29
C LYS A 11 -1.19 28.04 -5.75
N ASP A 12 -1.91 28.97 -5.14
CA ASP A 12 -1.96 29.13 -3.68
C ASP A 12 -2.63 27.95 -2.96
N LEU A 13 -3.69 27.37 -3.54
CA LEU A 13 -4.34 26.19 -2.99
C LEU A 13 -3.45 24.95 -3.15
N THR A 14 -2.83 24.77 -4.32
CA THR A 14 -1.87 23.67 -4.57
C THR A 14 -0.70 23.73 -3.59
N LYS A 15 -0.16 24.93 -3.32
CA LYS A 15 0.88 25.13 -2.32
C LYS A 15 0.41 24.80 -0.91
N GLN A 16 -0.79 25.25 -0.53
CA GLN A 16 -1.38 24.92 0.78
C GLN A 16 -1.56 23.40 0.97
N LEU A 17 -2.05 22.69 -0.06
CA LEU A 17 -2.21 21.23 -0.02
C LEU A 17 -0.87 20.51 0.04
N HIS A 18 0.14 20.97 -0.70
CA HIS A 18 1.50 20.46 -0.63
C HIS A 18 2.08 20.59 0.80
N ASP A 19 1.99 21.79 1.38
CA ASP A 19 2.55 22.07 2.70
C ASP A 19 1.80 21.27 3.79
N PHE A 20 0.48 21.12 3.64
CA PHE A 20 -0.35 20.28 4.51
C PHE A 20 0.06 18.80 4.45
N LEU A 21 0.21 18.22 3.26
CA LEU A 21 0.63 16.82 3.09
C LEU A 21 2.03 16.57 3.69
N LEU A 22 2.95 17.53 3.56
CA LEU A 22 4.27 17.44 4.20
C LEU A 22 4.17 17.54 5.73
N ALA A 23 3.31 18.41 6.26
CA ALA A 23 3.07 18.51 7.69
C ALA A 23 2.51 17.20 8.25
N GLU A 24 1.51 16.60 7.61
CA GLU A 24 0.96 15.28 7.98
C GLU A 24 2.04 14.20 7.92
N SER A 25 2.85 14.19 6.85
CA SER A 25 3.96 13.24 6.72
C SER A 25 4.98 13.38 7.87
N ASN A 26 5.23 14.60 8.34
CA ASN A 26 6.14 14.84 9.46
C ASN A 26 5.53 14.45 10.82
N LEU A 27 4.23 14.65 11.03
CA LEU A 27 3.53 14.15 12.21
C LEU A 27 3.64 12.63 12.32
N ILE A 28 3.43 11.92 11.20
CA ILE A 28 3.52 10.46 11.17
C ILE A 28 4.97 9.98 11.40
N LYS A 29 5.98 10.71 10.90
CA LYS A 29 7.39 10.42 11.26
C LYS A 29 7.63 10.55 12.77
N GLY A 30 6.99 11.52 13.43
CA GLY A 30 7.00 11.63 14.89
C GLY A 30 6.41 10.40 15.56
N VAL A 31 5.27 9.89 15.08
CA VAL A 31 4.66 8.63 15.56
C VAL A 31 5.61 7.45 15.39
N PHE A 32 6.36 7.39 14.30
CA PHE A 32 7.34 6.32 14.05
C PHE A 32 8.48 6.28 15.07
N SER A 33 8.80 7.41 15.70
CA SER A 33 9.82 7.48 16.77
C SER A 33 9.30 7.01 18.13
N GLN A 34 7.99 6.78 18.26
CA GLN A 34 7.37 6.30 19.48
C GLN A 34 7.23 4.77 19.47
N LYS A 35 7.21 4.19 20.67
CA LYS A 35 6.85 2.78 20.83
C LYS A 35 5.34 2.65 20.62
N LEU A 36 4.93 1.86 19.64
CA LEU A 36 3.53 1.56 19.39
C LEU A 36 3.14 0.25 20.05
N ASP A 37 1.84 0.05 20.27
CA ASP A 37 1.32 -1.18 20.87
C ASP A 37 1.08 -2.28 19.82
N SER A 38 1.30 -3.53 20.25
CA SER A 38 0.83 -4.78 19.63
C SER A 38 0.95 -4.86 18.09
N LYS A 39 -0.16 -4.69 17.36
CA LYS A 39 -0.24 -4.77 15.89
C LYS A 39 0.40 -3.57 15.23
N ALA A 40 0.22 -2.38 15.80
CA ALA A 40 0.71 -1.13 15.22
C ALA A 40 2.24 -1.12 15.10
N GLU A 41 2.93 -1.69 16.11
CA GLU A 41 4.39 -1.85 16.08
C GLU A 41 4.85 -2.79 14.97
N GLN A 42 4.15 -3.91 14.76
CA GLN A 42 4.50 -4.90 13.74
C GLN A 42 4.30 -4.37 12.31
N ILE A 43 3.31 -3.51 12.10
CA ILE A 43 3.02 -2.92 10.77
C ILE A 43 3.55 -1.48 10.62
N LYS A 44 4.38 -0.99 11.55
CA LYS A 44 4.93 0.38 11.49
C LYS A 44 5.68 0.66 10.19
N VAL A 45 6.29 -0.35 9.59
CA VAL A 45 6.96 -0.27 8.28
C VAL A 45 5.99 0.03 7.14
N VAL A 46 4.72 -0.40 7.23
CA VAL A 46 3.67 -0.04 6.28
C VAL A 46 3.36 1.46 6.40
N LEU A 47 3.24 1.97 7.63
CA LEU A 47 3.01 3.39 7.89
C LEU A 47 4.18 4.25 7.37
N ALA A 48 5.42 3.83 7.60
CA ALA A 48 6.60 4.50 7.04
C ALA A 48 6.58 4.51 5.50
N SER A 49 6.14 3.43 4.86
CA SER A 49 5.95 3.36 3.40
C SER A 49 4.90 4.36 2.91
N CYS A 50 3.81 4.58 3.67
CA CYS A 50 2.83 5.63 3.39
C CYS A 50 3.48 7.02 3.42
N CYS A 51 4.27 7.35 4.46
CA CYS A 51 4.97 8.64 4.56
C CYS A 51 5.92 8.90 3.39
N ASN A 52 6.68 7.88 2.99
CA ASN A 52 7.60 7.99 1.86
C ASN A 52 6.83 8.22 0.55
N THR A 53 5.70 7.53 0.36
CA THR A 53 4.84 7.70 -0.82
C THR A 53 4.23 9.10 -0.85
N ALA A 54 3.70 9.60 0.28
CA ALA A 54 3.18 10.97 0.41
C ALA A 54 4.25 12.02 0.11
N THR A 55 5.46 11.84 0.63
CA THR A 55 6.60 12.73 0.36
C THR A 55 6.98 12.72 -1.13
N ALA A 56 6.94 11.56 -1.79
CA ALA A 56 7.19 11.45 -3.22
C ALA A 56 6.11 12.19 -4.04
N ILE A 57 4.83 11.99 -3.73
CA ILE A 57 3.72 12.72 -4.34
C ILE A 57 3.93 14.24 -4.19
N ALA A 58 4.23 14.72 -2.97
CA ALA A 58 4.47 16.14 -2.73
C ALA A 58 5.61 16.69 -3.60
N LYS A 59 6.70 15.94 -3.77
CA LYS A 59 7.83 16.35 -4.62
C LYS A 59 7.45 16.39 -6.10
N LEU A 60 6.73 15.39 -6.61
CA LEU A 60 6.31 15.35 -8.01
C LEU A 60 5.31 16.46 -8.33
N CYS A 61 4.36 16.72 -7.43
CA CYS A 61 3.36 17.78 -7.61
C CYS A 61 3.95 19.20 -7.64
N LYS A 62 5.21 19.42 -7.26
CA LYS A 62 5.89 20.71 -7.49
C LYS A 62 6.05 21.04 -8.97
N ASN A 63 6.21 20.01 -9.80
CA ASN A 63 6.36 20.10 -11.24
C ASN A 63 5.22 19.28 -11.90
N SER A 64 3.98 19.52 -11.46
CA SER A 64 2.82 18.72 -11.87
C SER A 64 2.58 18.73 -13.39
N GLU A 65 3.06 19.75 -14.10
CA GLU A 65 2.99 19.80 -15.57
C GLU A 65 3.75 18.67 -16.28
N TYR A 66 4.75 18.08 -15.61
CA TYR A 66 5.55 16.97 -16.14
C TYR A 66 5.26 15.63 -15.47
N PHE A 67 4.86 15.65 -14.20
CA PHE A 67 4.80 14.44 -13.37
C PHE A 67 3.41 14.13 -12.81
N TYR A 68 2.35 14.65 -13.42
CA TYR A 68 0.98 14.39 -12.98
C TYR A 68 0.63 12.90 -13.02
N ALA A 69 0.97 12.22 -14.12
CA ALA A 69 0.73 10.80 -14.33
C ALA A 69 1.44 9.93 -13.26
N GLU A 70 2.69 10.23 -12.96
CA GLU A 70 3.45 9.54 -11.92
C GLU A 70 2.87 9.84 -10.53
N ALA A 71 2.46 11.08 -10.28
CA ALA A 71 1.86 11.48 -9.02
C ALA A 71 0.51 10.77 -8.78
N ILE A 72 -0.34 10.61 -9.79
CA ILE A 72 -1.64 9.93 -9.65
C ILE A 72 -1.47 8.42 -9.42
N VAL A 73 -0.50 7.77 -10.07
CA VAL A 73 -0.14 6.37 -9.83
C VAL A 73 0.35 6.17 -8.38
N LEU A 74 1.20 7.07 -7.89
CA LEU A 74 1.64 7.03 -6.49
C LEU A 74 0.49 7.33 -5.52
N ALA A 75 -0.44 8.22 -5.88
CA ALA A 75 -1.62 8.50 -5.07
C ALA A 75 -2.50 7.25 -4.91
N ARG A 76 -2.75 6.49 -5.98
CA ARG A 76 -3.45 5.19 -5.89
C ARG A 76 -2.74 4.23 -4.94
N ALA A 77 -1.42 4.08 -5.07
CA ALA A 77 -0.64 3.23 -4.20
C ALA A 77 -0.68 3.70 -2.73
N PHE A 78 -0.67 5.01 -2.48
CA PHE A 78 -0.80 5.59 -1.15
C PHE A 78 -2.15 5.26 -0.52
N ILE A 79 -3.25 5.47 -1.26
CA ILE A 79 -4.62 5.18 -0.79
C ILE A 79 -4.78 3.70 -0.43
N GLU A 80 -4.27 2.80 -1.26
CA GLU A 80 -4.35 1.36 -0.95
C GLU A 80 -3.56 1.01 0.32
N LYS A 81 -2.34 1.55 0.48
CA LYS A 81 -1.50 1.28 1.65
C LYS A 81 -2.11 1.84 2.94
N ILE A 82 -2.66 3.05 2.92
CA ILE A 82 -3.23 3.66 4.13
C ILE A 82 -4.52 2.94 4.55
N ILE A 83 -5.37 2.55 3.60
CA ILE A 83 -6.56 1.72 3.91
C ILE A 83 -6.11 0.37 4.48
N ASN A 84 -5.08 -0.27 3.92
CA ASN A 84 -4.54 -1.52 4.45
C ASN A 84 -3.99 -1.36 5.87
N PHE A 85 -3.25 -0.28 6.13
CA PHE A 85 -2.75 0.02 7.46
C PHE A 85 -3.90 0.17 8.47
N CYS A 86 -4.90 1.01 8.16
CA CYS A 86 -6.08 1.18 9.02
C CYS A 86 -6.82 -0.14 9.24
N TYR A 87 -7.00 -0.94 8.18
CA TYR A 87 -7.66 -2.24 8.26
C TYR A 87 -6.90 -3.23 9.15
N LEU A 88 -5.58 -3.31 9.04
CA LEU A 88 -4.73 -4.21 9.82
C LEU A 88 -4.72 -3.87 11.32
N LEU A 89 -4.99 -2.61 11.69
CA LEU A 89 -5.12 -2.21 13.09
C LEU A 89 -6.38 -2.78 13.76
N ILE A 90 -7.43 -3.05 12.98
CA ILE A 90 -8.76 -3.39 13.51
C ILE A 90 -9.26 -4.78 13.09
N CYS A 91 -8.55 -5.47 12.20
CA CYS A 91 -8.90 -6.82 11.79
C CYS A 91 -8.71 -7.80 12.97
N ASP A 92 -9.32 -8.98 12.86
CA ASP A 92 -9.10 -10.05 13.83
C ASP A 92 -7.65 -10.58 13.79
N GLU A 93 -7.27 -11.35 14.82
CA GLU A 93 -5.93 -11.93 14.91
C GLU A 93 -5.64 -12.92 13.78
N GLU A 94 -6.64 -13.66 13.31
CA GLU A 94 -6.47 -14.64 12.24
C GLU A 94 -6.06 -13.95 10.94
N GLU A 95 -6.78 -12.91 10.53
CA GLU A 95 -6.47 -12.12 9.34
C GLU A 95 -5.12 -11.40 9.48
N PHE A 96 -4.82 -10.87 10.67
CA PHE A 96 -3.53 -10.23 10.93
C PHE A 96 -2.36 -11.22 10.78
N ASN A 97 -2.50 -12.42 11.34
CA ASN A 97 -1.50 -13.49 11.21
C ASN A 97 -1.33 -13.94 9.76
N LYS A 98 -2.40 -13.98 8.95
CA LYS A 98 -2.32 -14.22 7.50
C LYS A 98 -1.47 -13.19 6.79
N PHE A 99 -1.58 -11.91 7.15
CA PHE A 99 -0.74 -10.84 6.58
C PHE A 99 0.75 -11.05 6.89
N LEU A 100 1.08 -11.43 8.13
CA LEU A 100 2.46 -11.73 8.53
C LEU A 100 3.01 -12.96 7.80
N LYS A 101 2.27 -14.06 7.80
CA LYS A 101 2.65 -15.30 7.10
C LYS A 101 2.83 -15.08 5.61
N HIS A 102 1.94 -14.33 4.96
CA HIS A 102 2.09 -13.96 3.55
C HIS A 102 3.41 -13.23 3.29
N THR A 103 3.80 -12.30 4.16
CA THR A 103 5.07 -11.57 4.05
C THR A 103 6.28 -12.51 4.14
N VAL A 104 6.26 -13.48 5.06
CA VAL A 104 7.31 -14.50 5.21
C VAL A 104 7.40 -15.39 3.98
N GLN A 105 6.26 -15.92 3.53
CA GLN A 105 6.20 -16.75 2.33
C GLN A 105 6.68 -16.00 1.08
N LYS A 106 6.24 -14.76 0.88
CA LYS A 106 6.67 -13.93 -0.25
C LYS A 106 8.17 -13.69 -0.24
N SER A 107 8.72 -13.42 0.94
CA SER A 107 10.16 -13.21 1.12
C SER A 107 10.95 -14.48 0.75
N TYR A 108 10.48 -15.65 1.20
CA TYR A 108 11.10 -16.93 0.85
C TYR A 108 11.01 -17.23 -0.65
N ARG A 109 9.83 -17.13 -1.27
CA ARG A 109 9.67 -17.40 -2.71
C ARG A 109 10.45 -16.42 -3.59
N LYS A 110 10.76 -15.22 -3.11
CA LYS A 110 11.62 -14.28 -3.83
C LYS A 110 13.07 -14.78 -3.96
N LEU A 111 13.49 -15.69 -3.10
CA LEU A 111 14.83 -16.29 -3.12
C LEU A 111 14.99 -17.33 -4.23
N ASP A 112 13.90 -17.92 -4.72
CA ASP A 112 13.93 -18.83 -5.87
C ASP A 112 12.75 -18.52 -6.78
N ARG A 113 13.00 -17.66 -7.78
CA ARG A 113 11.99 -17.22 -8.74
C ARG A 113 12.45 -17.50 -10.15
N SER A 114 11.54 -17.98 -10.98
CA SER A 114 11.77 -18.13 -12.41
C SER A 114 10.56 -17.71 -13.20
N THR A 115 10.79 -17.31 -14.45
CA THR A 115 9.75 -16.98 -15.42
C THR A 115 10.09 -17.66 -16.73
N GLN A 116 9.06 -18.03 -17.49
CA GLN A 116 9.19 -18.63 -18.81
C GLN A 116 8.25 -17.92 -19.78
N VAL A 117 8.78 -17.49 -20.92
CA VAL A 117 8.02 -16.89 -22.02
C VAL A 117 8.44 -17.59 -23.31
N GLY A 118 7.52 -18.34 -23.91
CA GLY A 118 7.84 -19.24 -25.02
C GLY A 118 8.94 -20.23 -24.62
N THR A 119 10.07 -20.17 -25.32
CA THR A 119 11.26 -21.02 -25.08
C THR A 119 12.25 -20.42 -24.09
N LEU A 120 12.16 -19.12 -23.78
CA LEU A 120 13.09 -18.46 -22.88
C LEU A 120 12.69 -18.69 -21.42
N LYS A 121 13.61 -19.24 -20.63
CA LYS A 121 13.47 -19.37 -19.17
C LYS A 121 14.55 -18.57 -18.46
N LEU A 122 14.14 -17.67 -17.58
CA LEU A 122 15.03 -16.87 -16.73
C LEU A 122 14.74 -17.17 -15.26
N GLY A 123 15.79 -17.32 -14.45
CA GLY A 123 15.67 -17.62 -13.03
C GLY A 123 16.69 -16.88 -12.19
N MET A 124 16.29 -16.54 -10.97
CA MET A 124 17.17 -16.02 -9.93
C MET A 124 17.02 -16.91 -8.70
N LYS A 125 18.14 -17.42 -8.21
CA LYS A 125 18.17 -18.33 -7.06
C LYS A 125 19.24 -17.93 -6.05
N PHE A 126 18.85 -17.83 -4.80
CA PHE A 126 19.75 -17.73 -3.66
C PHE A 126 20.45 -19.07 -3.45
N GLN A 127 21.78 -19.04 -3.33
CA GLN A 127 22.61 -20.26 -3.25
C GLN A 127 22.76 -20.82 -1.83
N GLY A 128 22.36 -20.07 -0.80
CA GLY A 128 22.40 -20.57 0.58
C GLY A 128 21.32 -21.61 0.85
N LYS A 129 21.55 -22.45 1.87
CA LYS A 129 20.55 -23.39 2.37
C LYS A 129 19.62 -22.69 3.36
N ILE A 130 18.33 -22.86 3.17
CA ILE A 130 17.31 -22.44 4.13
C ILE A 130 16.63 -23.71 4.61
N ASP A 131 16.75 -23.96 5.91
CA ASP A 131 16.06 -25.06 6.55
C ASP A 131 14.63 -24.61 6.90
N ILE A 132 13.68 -25.08 6.12
CA ILE A 132 12.25 -24.76 6.29
C ILE A 132 11.74 -25.35 7.62
N ASP A 133 12.16 -26.56 7.97
CA ASP A 133 11.67 -27.26 9.16
C ASP A 133 12.18 -26.63 10.46
N SER A 134 13.34 -25.95 10.39
CA SER A 134 13.85 -25.16 11.53
C SER A 134 13.04 -23.90 11.84
N ASN A 135 12.16 -23.46 10.93
CA ASN A 135 11.37 -22.24 11.08
C ASN A 135 9.86 -22.55 10.97
N PRO A 136 9.17 -22.78 12.10
CA PRO A 136 7.74 -23.10 12.12
C PRO A 136 6.88 -22.07 11.40
N LEU A 137 7.19 -20.77 11.55
CA LEU A 137 6.46 -19.69 10.89
C LEU A 137 6.58 -19.77 9.36
N LEU A 138 7.78 -20.06 8.85
CA LEU A 138 8.00 -20.24 7.41
C LEU A 138 7.26 -21.48 6.89
N LYS A 139 7.32 -22.59 7.64
CA LYS A 139 6.63 -23.83 7.29
C LYS A 139 5.11 -23.62 7.19
N GLU A 140 4.51 -23.06 8.23
CA GLU A 140 3.08 -22.73 8.26
C GLU A 140 2.70 -21.75 7.13
N ALA A 141 3.52 -20.73 6.89
CA ALA A 141 3.28 -19.76 5.82
C ALA A 141 3.32 -20.41 4.43
N LEU A 142 4.21 -21.37 4.20
CA LEU A 142 4.29 -22.11 2.95
C LEU A 142 3.10 -23.06 2.79
N GLU A 143 2.68 -23.75 3.84
CA GLU A 143 1.48 -24.60 3.82
C GLU A 143 0.22 -23.78 3.51
N GLU A 144 0.08 -22.61 4.14
CA GLU A 144 -1.09 -21.75 3.95
C GLU A 144 -1.14 -21.07 2.57
N PHE A 145 -0.01 -20.54 2.08
CA PHE A 145 0.06 -19.76 0.84
C PHE A 145 0.55 -20.55 -0.38
N THR A 146 0.49 -21.89 -0.32
CA THR A 146 0.72 -22.77 -1.47
C THR A 146 -0.57 -23.52 -1.78
N SER A 147 -0.96 -23.53 -3.06
CA SER A 147 -2.07 -24.36 -3.53
C SER A 147 -1.65 -25.83 -3.63
N GLU A 148 -2.61 -26.74 -3.70
CA GLU A 148 -2.37 -28.19 -3.89
C GLU A 148 -1.50 -28.49 -5.12
N LYS A 149 -1.55 -27.62 -6.15
CA LYS A 149 -0.73 -27.71 -7.37
C LYS A 149 0.65 -27.06 -7.24
N GLY A 150 1.10 -26.72 -6.03
CA GLY A 150 2.37 -26.06 -5.75
C GLY A 150 2.44 -24.58 -6.12
N LYS A 151 1.36 -23.99 -6.66
CA LYS A 151 1.33 -22.58 -7.06
C LYS A 151 1.15 -21.65 -5.87
N GLU A 152 1.83 -20.52 -5.90
CA GLU A 152 1.71 -19.46 -4.91
C GLU A 152 0.29 -18.87 -4.87
N LYS A 153 -0.29 -18.75 -3.68
CA LYS A 153 -1.47 -17.91 -3.43
C LYS A 153 -1.01 -16.47 -3.24
N THR A 154 -1.32 -15.60 -4.20
CA THR A 154 -0.71 -14.26 -4.28
C THR A 154 -1.32 -13.23 -3.33
N ARG A 155 -2.52 -13.47 -2.82
CA ARG A 155 -3.28 -12.55 -1.96
C ARG A 155 -3.28 -13.04 -0.51
N TRP A 156 -3.01 -12.15 0.44
CA TRP A 156 -3.08 -12.42 1.88
C TRP A 156 -4.50 -12.35 2.45
N THR A 157 -5.41 -11.68 1.73
CA THR A 157 -6.82 -11.54 2.11
C THR A 157 -7.72 -11.79 0.91
N THR A 158 -8.90 -12.33 1.17
CA THR A 158 -10.00 -12.44 0.20
C THR A 158 -10.83 -11.16 0.11
N LYS A 159 -10.65 -10.23 1.05
CA LYS A 159 -11.41 -8.97 1.13
C LYS A 159 -10.82 -7.97 0.14
N ASN A 160 -11.68 -7.50 -0.77
CA ASN A 160 -11.32 -6.43 -1.68
C ASN A 160 -11.22 -5.08 -0.92
N LEU A 161 -10.81 -4.02 -1.63
CA LEU A 161 -10.63 -2.71 -1.03
C LEU A 161 -11.92 -2.17 -0.38
N GLU A 162 -13.05 -2.29 -1.07
CA GLU A 162 -14.36 -1.85 -0.58
C GLU A 162 -14.74 -2.56 0.73
N LYS A 163 -14.56 -3.88 0.81
CA LYS A 163 -14.85 -4.64 2.02
C LYS A 163 -13.95 -4.23 3.19
N ARG A 164 -12.68 -3.88 2.92
CA ARG A 164 -11.78 -3.33 3.94
C ARG A 164 -12.28 -1.97 4.45
N ILE A 165 -12.73 -1.08 3.55
CA ILE A 165 -13.33 0.22 3.92
C ILE A 165 -14.60 0.01 4.76
N GLU A 166 -15.46 -0.92 4.36
CA GLU A 166 -16.69 -1.25 5.10
C GLU A 166 -16.39 -1.72 6.53
N ILE A 167 -15.38 -2.59 6.71
CA ILE A 167 -14.98 -3.05 8.05
C ILE A 167 -14.40 -1.90 8.88
N ILE A 168 -13.64 -0.99 8.27
CA ILE A 168 -13.16 0.23 8.95
C ILE A 168 -14.34 1.07 9.42
N PHE A 169 -15.34 1.27 8.58
CA PHE A 169 -16.56 2.01 8.95
C PHE A 169 -17.32 1.34 10.10
N GLN A 170 -17.45 0.02 10.06
CA GLN A 170 -18.19 -0.73 11.10
C GLN A 170 -17.48 -0.73 12.47
N ARG A 171 -16.16 -0.59 12.50
CA ARG A 171 -15.35 -0.75 13.72
C ARG A 171 -14.72 0.54 14.25
N THR A 172 -14.87 1.66 13.54
CA THR A 172 -14.23 2.93 13.91
C THR A 172 -15.16 4.11 13.67
N SER A 173 -14.84 5.26 14.26
CA SER A 173 -15.50 6.55 13.99
C SER A 173 -14.85 7.32 12.84
N LEU A 174 -13.97 6.69 12.06
CA LEU A 174 -13.28 7.35 10.95
C LEU A 174 -14.29 7.76 9.87
N ASN A 175 -14.11 8.97 9.33
CA ASN A 175 -14.87 9.42 8.18
C ASN A 175 -14.38 8.69 6.92
N ILE A 176 -15.03 7.57 6.58
CA ILE A 176 -14.70 6.78 5.40
C ILE A 176 -15.03 7.48 4.06
N GLY A 177 -15.78 8.58 4.09
CA GLY A 177 -16.10 9.36 2.89
C GLY A 177 -14.84 9.85 2.17
N ILE A 178 -13.76 10.12 2.91
CA ILE A 178 -12.47 10.46 2.30
C ILE A 178 -11.87 9.28 1.52
N PHE A 179 -11.98 8.05 2.02
CA PHE A 179 -11.50 6.87 1.30
C PHE A 179 -12.33 6.63 0.05
N MET A 180 -13.66 6.73 0.16
CA MET A 180 -14.58 6.55 -0.95
C MET A 180 -14.36 7.58 -2.07
N LEU A 181 -14.19 8.87 -1.71
CA LEU A 181 -13.92 9.93 -2.68
C LEU A 181 -12.60 9.67 -3.41
N ASN A 182 -11.54 9.32 -2.66
CA ASN A 182 -10.24 9.03 -3.26
C ASN A 182 -10.28 7.77 -4.15
N THR A 183 -11.04 6.73 -3.78
CA THR A 183 -11.23 5.57 -4.66
C THR A 183 -11.98 5.95 -5.93
N LEU A 184 -13.01 6.79 -5.84
CA LEU A 184 -13.77 7.22 -7.01
C LEU A 184 -12.96 8.12 -7.95
N SER A 185 -12.13 9.02 -7.41
CA SER A 185 -11.46 10.06 -8.19
C SER A 185 -10.06 9.71 -8.70
N ILE A 186 -9.41 8.68 -8.14
CA ILE A 186 -7.98 8.40 -8.44
C ILE A 186 -7.78 6.99 -8.99
N TYR A 187 -8.59 5.99 -8.60
CA TYR A 187 -8.25 4.60 -8.91
C TYR A 187 -8.31 4.28 -10.40
N GLU A 188 -9.34 4.73 -11.09
CA GLU A 188 -9.55 4.45 -12.52
C GLU A 188 -8.46 5.12 -13.35
N ASP A 189 -8.32 6.45 -13.24
CA ASP A 189 -7.28 7.24 -13.93
C ASP A 189 -5.87 6.69 -13.69
N ALA A 190 -5.53 6.35 -12.45
CA ALA A 190 -4.23 5.76 -12.12
C ALA A 190 -4.06 4.34 -12.68
N SER A 191 -5.14 3.58 -12.86
CA SER A 191 -5.08 2.26 -13.50
C SER A 191 -4.85 2.37 -14.99
N GLU A 192 -5.56 3.28 -15.65
CA GLU A 192 -5.40 3.57 -17.06
C GLU A 192 -3.99 4.07 -17.35
N THR A 193 -3.50 5.03 -16.55
CA THR A 193 -2.12 5.55 -16.62
C THR A 193 -1.08 4.43 -16.46
N LEU A 194 -1.29 3.51 -15.51
CA LEU A 194 -0.36 2.40 -15.26
C LEU A 194 -0.35 1.37 -16.41
N HIS A 195 -1.49 1.20 -17.09
CA HIS A 195 -1.61 0.34 -18.25
C HIS A 195 -1.18 1.03 -19.56
N GLY A 196 -1.00 2.36 -19.55
CA GLY A 196 -0.62 3.15 -20.72
C GLY A 196 -1.68 3.09 -21.81
N THR A 197 -2.95 3.23 -21.43
CA THR A 197 -4.06 3.19 -22.39
C THR A 197 -4.15 4.52 -23.14
N LEU A 198 -4.98 4.60 -24.18
CA LEU A 198 -5.19 5.88 -24.87
C LEU A 198 -5.91 6.92 -23.98
N TYR A 199 -6.52 6.48 -22.88
CA TYR A 199 -7.16 7.36 -21.90
C TYR A 199 -6.15 7.91 -20.87
N GLY A 200 -5.12 7.13 -20.51
CA GLY A 200 -4.18 7.44 -19.42
C GLY A 200 -2.71 7.34 -19.82
#